data_AF-A0A060BTH8-F1
#
_entry.id   AF-A0A060BTH8-F1
#
_cell.length_a   1.000
_cell.length_b   1.000
_cell.length_c   1.000
_cell.angle_alpha   90.00
_cell.angle_beta   90.00
_cell.angle_gamma   90.00
#
_symmetry.space_group_name_H-M   'P 1'
#
loop_
_entity.id
_entity.type
_entity.pdbx_description
1 polymer ?
#
loop_
_entity_poly.entity_id
_entity_poly.type
_entity_poly.pdbx_seq_one_letter_code
_entity_poly.pdbx_strand_id
1 'polypeptide(L)'
;FFDLYPAKFNNKTNGITFRRWLIECNPQLSSLIDTKIGQGWKTNADELEGLCNFTQDRSFLKELMQAKMHNKTRLVKWLGTHQQIQIDPKSVFDVQAKRLHEYKRQQLSLLWAIHVYQDIQAGVYPRRPITLIYAAKAAPAYVAAKDIIHA
;
A
#
# COMPACT_ATOMS: atom_id res chain seq x y z
N PHE A 1 -23.14 -26.40 -15.55
CA PHE A 1 -21.76 -26.84 -15.88
C PHE A 1 -21.08 -27.53 -14.71
N PHE A 2 -21.07 -26.95 -13.50
CA PHE A 2 -20.56 -27.64 -12.31
C PHE A 2 -21.24 -28.99 -12.08
N ASP A 3 -22.58 -29.04 -12.16
CA ASP A 3 -23.36 -30.28 -11.98
C ASP A 3 -22.97 -31.39 -12.97
N LEU A 4 -22.46 -31.03 -14.16
CA LEU A 4 -22.04 -31.96 -15.19
C LEU A 4 -20.59 -32.43 -15.00
N TYR A 5 -19.71 -31.56 -14.46
CA TYR A 5 -18.27 -31.82 -14.35
C TYR A 5 -17.67 -31.22 -13.07
N PRO A 6 -18.09 -31.65 -11.87
CA PRO A 6 -17.70 -30.99 -10.62
C PRO A 6 -16.18 -31.01 -10.40
N ALA A 7 -15.52 -32.11 -10.76
CA ALA A 7 -14.07 -32.27 -10.62
C ALA A 7 -13.22 -31.30 -11.47
N LYS A 8 -13.80 -30.61 -12.47
CA LYS A 8 -13.09 -29.61 -13.27
C LYS A 8 -12.97 -28.25 -12.59
N PHE A 9 -13.78 -27.99 -11.56
CA PHE A 9 -13.80 -26.73 -10.85
C PHE A 9 -12.81 -26.79 -9.69
N ASN A 10 -11.84 -25.88 -9.69
CA ASN A 10 -10.93 -25.70 -8.58
C ASN A 10 -10.65 -24.20 -8.39
N ASN A 11 -10.08 -23.88 -7.23
CA ASN A 11 -9.59 -22.54 -6.94
C ASN A 11 -8.07 -22.58 -6.72
N LYS A 12 -7.39 -21.59 -7.28
CA LYS A 12 -5.99 -21.29 -7.00
C LYS A 12 -5.91 -19.81 -6.63
N THR A 13 -5.66 -19.54 -5.36
CA THR A 13 -5.47 -18.17 -4.88
C THR A 13 -4.22 -17.58 -5.53
N ASN A 14 -4.33 -16.35 -6.05
CA ASN A 14 -3.19 -15.66 -6.65
C ASN A 14 -2.13 -15.34 -5.59
N GLY A 15 -0.86 -15.37 -5.99
CA GLY A 15 0.28 -14.95 -5.17
C GLY A 15 1.09 -13.84 -5.83
N ILE A 16 2.01 -13.25 -5.06
CA ILE A 16 3.04 -12.32 -5.55
C ILE A 16 4.43 -12.87 -5.21
N THR A 17 5.44 -12.53 -6.01
CA THR A 17 6.83 -12.91 -5.68
C THR A 17 7.45 -11.94 -4.69
N PHE A 18 8.00 -12.46 -3.58
CA PHE A 18 8.69 -11.66 -2.57
C PHE A 18 10.03 -11.10 -3.06
N ARG A 19 10.64 -11.71 -4.09
CA ARG A 19 11.85 -11.15 -4.73
C ARG A 19 11.65 -9.70 -5.13
N ARG A 20 10.58 -9.42 -5.88
CA ARG A 20 10.29 -8.06 -6.33
C ARG A 20 9.54 -7.23 -5.29
N TRP A 21 8.56 -7.84 -4.61
CA TRP A 21 7.61 -7.11 -3.76
C TRP A 21 8.01 -6.97 -2.29
N LEU A 22 9.19 -7.47 -1.91
CA LEU A 22 9.76 -7.28 -0.58
C LEU A 22 11.28 -7.06 -0.65
N ILE A 23 12.03 -7.99 -1.27
CA ILE A 23 13.50 -7.96 -1.30
C ILE A 23 14.03 -6.76 -2.07
N GLU A 24 13.66 -6.63 -3.35
CA GLU A 24 14.16 -5.55 -4.22
C GLU A 24 13.56 -4.18 -3.87
N CYS A 25 12.24 -4.11 -3.65
CA CYS A 25 11.57 -2.82 -3.45
C CYS A 25 11.76 -2.24 -2.03
N ASN A 26 12.10 -3.09 -1.06
CA ASN A 26 12.24 -2.73 0.34
C ASN A 26 13.46 -3.41 1.00
N PRO A 27 14.69 -3.09 0.54
CA PRO A 27 15.91 -3.73 1.01
C PRO A 27 16.17 -3.49 2.51
N GLN A 28 15.74 -2.35 3.05
CA GLN A 28 15.88 -2.08 4.48
C GLN A 28 15.00 -2.98 5.34
N LEU A 29 13.73 -3.16 4.98
CA LEU A 29 12.86 -4.10 5.69
C LEU A 29 13.39 -5.53 5.55
N SER A 30 13.84 -5.90 4.35
CA SER A 30 14.37 -7.24 4.10
C SER A 30 15.62 -7.53 4.93
N SER A 31 16.54 -6.57 5.05
CA SER A 31 17.71 -6.67 5.94
C SER A 31 17.29 -6.79 7.41
N LEU A 32 16.30 -6.02 7.85
CA LEU A 32 15.76 -6.12 9.21
C LEU A 32 15.11 -7.50 9.49
N ILE A 33 14.45 -8.10 8.50
CA ILE A 33 13.92 -9.47 8.63
C ILE A 33 15.08 -10.47 8.73
N ASP A 34 16.10 -10.31 7.89
CA ASP A 34 17.29 -11.18 7.90
C ASP A 34 17.98 -11.21 9.29
N THR A 35 18.04 -10.09 9.99
CA THR A 35 18.66 -10.02 11.34
C THR A 35 17.83 -10.69 12.43
N LYS A 36 16.51 -10.87 12.24
CA LYS A 36 15.62 -11.42 13.25
C LYS A 36 15.32 -12.91 13.07
N ILE A 37 15.16 -13.36 11.83
CA ILE A 37 14.75 -14.74 11.53
C ILE A 37 15.68 -15.45 10.52
N GLY A 38 16.80 -14.84 10.14
CA GLY A 38 17.71 -15.40 9.13
C GLY A 38 17.18 -15.20 7.70
N GLN A 39 17.75 -15.90 6.72
CA GLN A 39 17.43 -15.70 5.30
C GLN A 39 16.53 -16.78 4.66
N GLY A 40 16.12 -17.81 5.41
CA GLY A 40 15.31 -18.90 4.85
C GLY A 40 13.96 -18.45 4.30
N TRP A 41 13.39 -17.36 4.85
CA TRP A 41 12.16 -16.72 4.36
C TRP A 41 12.20 -16.30 2.88
N LYS A 42 13.40 -16.09 2.31
CA LYS A 42 13.57 -15.72 0.89
C LYS A 42 13.22 -16.87 -0.05
N THR A 43 13.35 -18.11 0.41
CA THR A 43 12.97 -19.33 -0.31
C THR A 43 11.67 -19.93 0.21
N ASN A 44 11.40 -19.82 1.51
CA ASN A 44 10.20 -20.33 2.16
C ASN A 44 9.43 -19.21 2.88
N ALA A 45 8.41 -18.66 2.23
CA ALA A 45 7.61 -17.55 2.75
C ALA A 45 7.00 -17.79 4.15
N ASP A 46 6.72 -19.05 4.50
CA ASP A 46 6.08 -19.43 5.77
C ASP A 46 6.97 -19.08 6.98
N GLU A 47 8.29 -18.99 6.81
CA GLU A 47 9.20 -18.59 7.88
C GLU A 47 8.98 -17.13 8.35
N LEU A 48 8.28 -16.29 7.57
CA LEU A 48 7.89 -14.96 8.01
C LEU A 48 6.99 -14.98 9.25
N GLU A 49 6.29 -16.08 9.53
CA GLU A 49 5.53 -16.27 10.78
C GLU A 49 6.41 -16.16 12.02
N GLY A 50 7.71 -16.46 11.90
CA GLY A 50 8.68 -16.27 12.99
C GLY A 50 8.74 -14.82 13.50
N LEU A 51 8.35 -13.84 12.68
CA LEU A 51 8.26 -12.43 13.09
C LEU A 51 7.19 -12.18 14.16
N CYS A 52 6.19 -13.05 14.31
CA CYS A 52 5.16 -12.94 15.35
C CYS A 52 5.75 -12.94 16.78
N ASN A 53 6.92 -13.55 16.96
CA ASN A 53 7.64 -13.57 18.23
C ASN A 53 8.15 -12.18 18.66
N PHE A 54 8.23 -11.22 17.74
CA PHE A 54 8.77 -9.88 17.99
C PHE A 54 7.69 -8.79 18.07
N THR A 55 6.41 -9.16 18.15
CA THR A 55 5.28 -8.21 18.20
C THR A 55 5.29 -7.28 19.42
N GLN A 56 5.99 -7.65 20.50
CA GLN A 56 6.18 -6.83 21.70
C GLN A 56 7.63 -6.35 21.90
N ASP A 57 8.55 -6.70 20.98
CA ASP A 57 9.94 -6.24 21.02
C ASP A 57 9.99 -4.76 20.61
N ARG A 58 10.15 -3.87 21.59
CA ARG A 58 10.20 -2.42 21.38
C ARG A 58 11.36 -1.99 20.47
N SER A 59 12.50 -2.70 20.49
CA SER A 59 13.63 -2.37 19.60
C SER A 59 13.26 -2.69 18.16
N PHE A 60 12.74 -3.90 17.91
CA PHE A 60 12.31 -4.32 16.59
C PHE A 60 11.21 -3.41 16.03
N LEU A 61 10.20 -3.08 16.82
CA LEU A 61 9.14 -2.16 16.40
C LEU A 61 9.67 -0.77 16.05
N LYS A 62 10.67 -0.27 16.79
CA LYS A 62 11.33 1.01 16.49
C LYS A 62 12.08 0.95 15.16
N GLU A 63 12.85 -0.10 14.93
CA GLU A 63 13.59 -0.32 13.67
C GLU A 63 12.64 -0.49 12.48
N LEU A 64 11.53 -1.20 12.66
CA LEU A 64 10.48 -1.37 11.66
C LEU A 64 9.85 -0.02 11.27
N MET A 65 9.56 0.83 12.26
CA MET A 65 9.05 2.17 12.04
C MET A 65 10.08 3.08 11.34
N GLN A 66 11.37 2.93 11.64
CA GLN A 66 12.44 3.63 10.93
C GLN A 66 12.53 3.21 9.47
N ALA A 67 12.46 1.91 9.18
CA ALA A 67 12.44 1.39 7.81
C ALA A 67 11.20 1.93 7.04
N LYS A 68 10.03 2.00 7.69
CA LYS A 68 8.84 2.64 7.10
C LYS A 68 9.08 4.12 6.80
N MET A 69 9.61 4.88 7.77
CA MET A 69 9.88 6.31 7.60
C MET A 69 10.88 6.58 6.48
N HIS A 70 11.97 5.81 6.42
CA HIS A 70 12.95 5.92 5.33
C HIS A 70 12.31 5.70 3.96
N ASN A 71 11.48 4.66 3.81
CA ASN A 71 10.76 4.40 2.56
C ASN A 71 9.84 5.57 2.16
N LYS A 72 9.17 6.20 3.14
CA LYS A 72 8.34 7.38 2.89
C LYS A 72 9.18 8.56 2.43
N THR A 73 10.28 8.86 3.11
CA THR A 73 11.21 9.93 2.71
C THR A 73 11.76 9.70 1.29
N ARG A 74 12.06 8.45 0.92
CA ARG A 74 12.46 8.11 -0.45
C ARG A 74 11.37 8.44 -1.46
N LEU A 75 10.11 8.11 -1.16
CA LEU A 75 8.97 8.46 -2.01
C LEU A 75 8.79 9.99 -2.12
N VAL A 76 8.86 10.72 -1.01
CA VAL A 76 8.77 12.20 -1.01
C VAL A 76 9.84 12.81 -1.90
N LYS A 77 11.09 12.38 -1.75
CA LYS A 77 12.19 12.83 -2.61
C LYS A 77 11.91 12.55 -4.08
N TRP A 78 11.45 11.33 -4.39
CA TRP A 78 11.12 10.95 -5.76
C TRP A 78 10.01 11.82 -6.36
N LEU A 79 8.91 12.05 -5.62
CA LEU A 79 7.81 12.92 -6.03
C LEU A 79 8.26 14.36 -6.24
N GLY A 80 9.10 14.89 -5.35
CA GLY A 80 9.66 16.23 -5.49
C GLY A 80 10.51 16.38 -6.76
N THR A 81 11.33 15.37 -7.08
CA THR A 81 12.19 15.40 -8.28
C THR A 81 11.42 15.19 -9.58
N HIS A 82 10.43 14.30 -9.61
CA HIS A 82 9.80 13.86 -10.86
C HIS A 82 8.43 14.50 -11.14
N GLN A 83 7.74 14.99 -10.10
CA GLN A 83 6.39 15.54 -10.21
C GLN A 83 6.28 16.95 -9.59
N GLN A 84 7.35 17.47 -8.99
CA GLN A 84 7.35 18.77 -8.29
C GLN A 84 6.32 18.84 -7.14
N ILE A 85 5.93 17.69 -6.60
CA ILE A 85 4.99 17.56 -5.48
C ILE A 85 5.78 17.41 -4.18
N GLN A 86 5.44 18.23 -3.18
CA GLN A 86 5.96 18.13 -1.82
C GLN A 86 4.85 17.64 -0.88
N ILE A 87 5.13 16.57 -0.12
CA ILE A 87 4.21 16.01 0.88
C ILE A 87 4.97 15.76 2.19
N ASP A 88 4.26 15.80 3.32
CA ASP A 88 4.87 15.57 4.64
C ASP A 88 5.06 14.05 4.90
N PRO A 89 6.30 13.53 5.00
CA PRO A 89 6.54 12.12 5.31
C PRO A 89 6.10 11.72 6.73
N LYS A 90 5.69 12.64 7.60
CA LYS A 90 5.14 12.33 8.94
C LYS A 90 3.63 12.07 8.93
N SER A 91 2.91 12.48 7.88
CA SER A 91 1.48 12.17 7.70
C SER A 91 1.23 10.67 7.51
N VAL A 92 0.00 10.19 7.64
CA VAL A 92 -0.36 8.84 7.20
C VAL A 92 -0.42 8.83 5.66
N PHE A 93 0.39 7.99 5.00
CA PHE A 93 0.28 7.80 3.55
C PHE A 93 -0.81 6.77 3.28
N ASP A 94 -1.98 7.25 2.86
CA ASP A 94 -3.11 6.43 2.46
C ASP A 94 -3.08 6.27 0.94
N VAL A 95 -2.86 5.03 0.47
CA VAL A 95 -2.47 4.76 -0.92
C VAL A 95 -3.49 3.84 -1.60
N GLN A 96 -4.08 4.33 -2.68
CA GLN A 96 -4.93 3.52 -3.56
C GLN A 96 -4.31 3.42 -4.96
N ALA A 97 -3.42 2.43 -5.13
CA ALA A 97 -2.72 2.15 -6.39
C ALA A 97 -3.34 0.94 -7.11
N LYS A 98 -4.15 1.18 -8.14
CA LYS A 98 -4.79 0.15 -8.98
C LYS A 98 -5.39 0.78 -10.23
N ARG A 99 -5.69 -0.04 -11.24
CA ARG A 99 -6.45 0.40 -12.43
C ARG A 99 -7.68 1.22 -12.02
N LEU A 100 -8.01 2.24 -12.78
CA LEU A 100 -9.21 3.00 -12.50
C LEU A 100 -10.43 2.25 -13.06
N HIS A 101 -11.42 2.03 -12.20
CA HIS A 101 -12.68 1.39 -12.57
C HIS A 101 -13.72 1.65 -11.49
N GLU A 102 -14.98 1.87 -11.87
CA GLU A 102 -16.07 2.12 -10.93
C GLU A 102 -16.16 1.06 -9.80
N TYR A 103 -16.03 -0.24 -10.11
CA TYR A 103 -16.07 -1.28 -9.08
C TYR A 103 -14.91 -1.22 -8.07
N LYS A 104 -13.79 -0.57 -8.42
CA LYS A 104 -12.63 -0.39 -7.53
C LYS A 104 -12.82 0.79 -6.59
N ARG A 105 -13.85 1.61 -6.84
CA ARG A 105 -14.37 2.65 -5.95
C ARG A 105 -13.32 3.68 -5.51
N GLN A 106 -12.47 4.13 -6.43
CA GLN A 106 -11.67 5.34 -6.20
C GLN A 106 -12.56 6.56 -5.87
N GLN A 107 -13.73 6.65 -6.49
CA GLN A 107 -14.72 7.68 -6.19
C GLN A 107 -15.22 7.63 -4.74
N LEU A 108 -15.39 6.45 -4.13
CA LEU A 108 -15.75 6.34 -2.71
C LEU A 108 -14.65 6.92 -1.80
N SER A 109 -13.38 6.65 -2.15
CA SER A 109 -12.24 7.22 -1.46
C SER A 109 -12.20 8.75 -1.59
N LEU A 110 -12.55 9.29 -2.76
CA LEU A 110 -12.67 10.73 -2.98
C LEU A 110 -13.83 11.35 -2.17
N LEU A 111 -14.99 10.70 -2.13
CA LEU A 111 -16.13 11.16 -1.31
C LEU A 111 -15.77 11.21 0.18
N TRP A 112 -15.03 10.21 0.67
CA TRP A 112 -14.51 10.24 2.03
C TRP A 112 -13.53 11.41 2.24
N ALA A 113 -12.66 11.70 1.26
CA ALA A 113 -11.74 12.84 1.34
C ALA A 113 -12.48 14.18 1.42
N ILE A 114 -13.56 14.33 0.64
CA ILE A 114 -14.44 15.51 0.68
C ILE A 114 -15.08 15.65 2.06
N HIS A 115 -15.58 14.56 2.63
CA HIS A 115 -16.17 14.57 3.97
C HIS A 115 -15.14 14.98 5.04
N VAL A 116 -13.94 14.40 5.04
CA VAL A 116 -12.86 14.78 5.97
C VAL A 116 -12.44 16.24 5.78
N TYR A 117 -12.43 16.73 4.54
CA TYR A 117 -12.16 18.13 4.26
C TYR A 117 -13.24 19.05 4.84
N GLN A 118 -14.52 18.69 4.71
CA GLN A 118 -15.63 19.43 5.31
C GLN A 118 -15.54 19.48 6.84
N ASP A 119 -15.19 18.36 7.49
CA ASP A 119 -14.96 18.32 8.94
C ASP A 119 -13.84 19.30 9.34
N ILE A 120 -12.74 19.33 8.59
CA ILE A 120 -11.63 20.25 8.83
C ILE A 120 -12.09 21.72 8.71
N GLN A 121 -12.93 22.04 7.71
CA GLN A 121 -13.51 23.39 7.57
C GLN A 121 -14.43 23.75 8.74
N ALA A 122 -15.09 22.76 9.35
CA ALA A 122 -15.92 22.93 10.54
C ALA A 122 -15.12 22.94 11.86
N GLY A 123 -13.79 22.89 11.81
CA GLY A 123 -12.91 22.88 12.99
C GLY A 123 -12.72 21.51 13.64
N VAL A 124 -13.19 20.43 12.99
CA VAL A 124 -12.98 19.05 13.43
C VAL A 124 -11.79 18.46 12.66
N TYR A 125 -10.66 18.34 13.35
CA TYR A 125 -9.42 17.88 12.72
C TYR A 125 -9.17 16.39 12.93
N PRO A 126 -8.63 15.67 11.92
CA PRO A 126 -8.20 14.30 12.11
C PRO A 126 -7.05 14.23 13.13
N ARG A 127 -7.02 13.17 13.95
CA ARG A 127 -5.99 12.95 14.98
C ARG A 127 -4.56 12.98 14.44
N ARG A 128 -4.36 12.63 13.17
CA ARG A 128 -3.06 12.69 12.47
C ARG A 128 -3.28 13.26 11.07
N PRO A 129 -2.31 14.02 10.53
CA PRO A 129 -2.34 14.44 9.12
C PRO A 129 -2.38 13.21 8.20
N ILE A 130 -3.11 13.30 7.10
CA ILE A 130 -3.25 12.22 6.11
C ILE A 130 -2.87 12.78 4.74
N THR A 131 -2.10 12.02 3.97
CA THR A 131 -1.81 12.29 2.56
C THR A 131 -2.40 11.15 1.74
N LEU A 132 -3.39 11.47 0.91
CA LEU A 132 -4.01 10.54 -0.03
C LEU A 132 -3.20 10.47 -1.32
N ILE A 133 -2.85 9.25 -1.74
CA ILE A 133 -2.05 9.00 -2.93
C ILE A 133 -2.81 8.03 -3.85
N TYR A 134 -3.20 8.52 -5.02
CA TYR A 134 -3.83 7.71 -6.06
C TYR A 134 -2.83 7.41 -7.18
N ALA A 135 -2.83 6.17 -7.65
CA ALA A 135 -2.07 5.76 -8.83
C ALA A 135 -2.93 4.85 -9.69
N ALA A 136 -3.46 5.40 -10.78
CA ALA A 136 -4.42 4.72 -11.62
C ALA A 136 -4.29 5.11 -13.09
N LYS A 137 -4.71 4.19 -13.96
CA LYS A 137 -4.92 4.44 -15.39
C LYS A 137 -6.34 4.00 -15.74
N ALA A 138 -7.06 4.83 -16.48
CA ALA A 138 -8.34 4.48 -17.08
C ALA A 138 -8.12 3.93 -18.50
N ALA A 139 -8.99 3.03 -18.96
CA ALA A 139 -8.97 2.62 -20.37
C ALA A 139 -9.34 3.82 -21.27
N PRO A 140 -8.77 3.96 -22.47
CA PRO A 140 -8.93 5.17 -23.28
C PRO A 140 -10.39 5.55 -23.59
N ALA A 141 -11.22 4.54 -23.87
CA ALA A 141 -12.65 4.71 -24.18
C ALA A 141 -13.55 4.75 -22.93
N TYR A 142 -13.00 4.58 -21.73
CA TYR A 142 -13.80 4.52 -20.50
C TYR A 142 -14.00 5.92 -19.94
N VAL A 143 -14.99 6.63 -20.50
CA VAL A 143 -15.29 8.04 -20.20
C VAL A 143 -15.54 8.23 -18.70
N ALA A 144 -16.49 7.49 -18.11
CA ALA A 144 -16.81 7.62 -16.68
C ALA A 144 -15.60 7.40 -15.75
N ALA A 145 -14.69 6.49 -16.10
CA ALA A 145 -13.44 6.34 -15.36
C ALA A 145 -12.57 7.59 -15.49
N LYS A 146 -12.39 8.14 -16.68
CA LYS A 146 -11.62 9.39 -16.85
C LYS A 146 -12.25 10.55 -16.08
N ASP A 147 -13.58 10.63 -16.02
CA ASP A 147 -14.28 11.66 -15.25
C ASP A 147 -13.97 11.57 -13.76
N ILE A 148 -13.86 10.36 -13.20
CA ILE A 148 -13.42 10.15 -11.80
C ILE A 148 -11.97 10.64 -11.57
N ILE A 149 -11.10 10.60 -12.58
CA ILE A 149 -9.73 11.16 -12.47
C ILE A 149 -9.76 12.70 -12.49
N HIS A 150 -10.73 13.29 -13.19
CA HIS A 150 -10.85 14.75 -13.33
C HIS A 150 -11.58 15.44 -12.17
N ALA A 151 -12.41 14.69 -11.43
CA ALA A 151 -13.14 15.16 -10.25
C ALA A 151 -12.20 15.61 -9.11
#